data_AF-A0A2M7GXD9-F1
#
_entry.id   AF-A0A2M7GXD9-F1
#
_cell.length_a   1.000
_cell.length_b   1.000
_cell.length_c   1.000
_cell.angle_alpha   90.00
_cell.angle_beta   90.00
_cell.angle_gamma   90.00
#
_symmetry.space_group_name_H-M   'P 1'
#
loop_
_entity.id
_entity.type
_entity.pdbx_description
1 polymer ?
#
loop_
_entity_poly.entity_id
_entity_poly.type
_entity_poly.pdbx_seq_one_letter_code
_entity_poly.pdbx_strand_id
1 'polypeptide(L)'
;NRFGLGYVLFRITSDVEKLEFPMAPVAAEGATALAETSAKKETWRWKVFSIAAMIGVVFGSIYIVIPTITGLIATKPLMLIPIPWVDFTAAIGAFLPTAMLGFFTDLTFLFAGFVLPFWVVAGIFIGAIGGKVILSPILYRHTNIFHTWQSGMSVIPANIANTMDFWLSITIGTGVVVGLIGIWKLITARRNKKEKTERRQKLPAGRGDLPIWLALLVWFVSTSIYIIICHILVPNFPLFLFVLFGFILTPFLSYISARMFGITGVATGVSFPMVREGTFILSGYKGADIWFAPVPYFDHGGATQEFKQLELTKTRFTSWYKAEFMALAVMLFCSFLFWSIIWRMGPIPSSTYPYVQKLWPMSATFQCLWATSTVEGGAAWMLEALKFKYIVGGSITGIALYALLLLTHAPVAIFYGIVGGIAIFPHQAIPMFLGALLGRFYFAKKLGKENWRRYTPILLAGYACGMGLIGMFSIAVALIAKTVFQLVF
;
A
#
# COMPACT_ATOMS: atom_id res chain seq x y z
N ASN A 1 -19.36 1.23 3.83
CA ASN A 1 -18.28 2.23 3.81
C ASN A 1 -17.54 2.28 2.46
N ARG A 2 -16.72 1.27 2.11
CA ARG A 2 -15.91 1.17 0.86
C ARG A 2 -16.67 1.48 -0.44
N PHE A 3 -17.83 0.85 -0.68
CA PHE A 3 -18.60 1.06 -1.91
C PHE A 3 -19.27 2.44 -2.02
N GLY A 4 -19.46 3.15 -0.90
CA GLY A 4 -20.07 4.49 -0.90
C GLY A 4 -19.03 5.57 -1.20
N LEU A 5 -18.15 5.84 -0.24
CA LEU A 5 -17.13 6.89 -0.38
C LEU A 5 -16.14 6.58 -1.49
N GLY A 6 -15.70 5.32 -1.63
CA GLY A 6 -14.81 4.90 -2.71
C GLY A 6 -15.41 5.15 -4.09
N TYR A 7 -16.72 4.94 -4.26
CA TYR A 7 -17.41 5.26 -5.52
C TYR A 7 -17.46 6.77 -5.78
N VAL A 8 -17.80 7.57 -4.75
CA VAL A 8 -17.84 9.04 -4.89
C VAL A 8 -16.47 9.58 -5.27
N LEU A 9 -15.41 9.10 -4.60
CA LEU A 9 -14.04 9.48 -4.91
C LEU A 9 -13.67 9.05 -6.33
N PHE A 10 -14.03 7.84 -6.78
CA PHE A 10 -13.85 7.40 -8.15
C PHE A 10 -14.52 8.34 -9.16
N ARG A 11 -15.76 8.78 -8.91
CA ARG A 11 -16.46 9.75 -9.77
C ARG A 11 -15.70 11.08 -9.84
N ILE A 12 -15.08 11.53 -8.75
CA ILE A 12 -14.26 12.74 -8.72
C ILE A 12 -12.95 12.52 -9.49
N THR A 13 -12.18 11.50 -9.14
CA THR A 13 -10.83 11.29 -9.67
C THR A 13 -10.81 10.76 -11.10
N SER A 14 -11.70 9.85 -11.47
CA SER A 14 -11.78 9.27 -12.82
C SER A 14 -12.63 10.14 -13.76
N ASP A 15 -13.87 10.50 -13.39
CA ASP A 15 -14.77 11.15 -14.35
C ASP A 15 -14.55 12.67 -14.45
N VAL A 16 -14.26 13.34 -13.32
CA VAL A 16 -14.06 14.79 -13.26
C VAL A 16 -12.59 15.17 -13.51
N GLU A 17 -11.66 14.58 -12.75
CA GLU A 17 -10.23 14.89 -12.87
C GLU A 17 -9.53 14.14 -14.01
N LYS A 18 -10.11 13.03 -14.50
CA LYS A 18 -9.55 12.20 -15.59
C LYS A 18 -8.12 11.72 -15.30
N LEU A 19 -7.88 11.30 -14.06
CA LEU A 19 -6.61 10.68 -13.68
C LEU A 19 -6.42 9.34 -14.43
N GLU A 20 -5.15 8.98 -14.68
CA GLU A 20 -4.80 7.86 -15.56
C GLU A 20 -4.97 6.48 -14.92
N PHE A 21 -4.75 6.38 -13.59
CA PHE A 21 -4.71 5.11 -12.84
C PHE A 21 -3.77 4.06 -13.46
N PRO A 22 -2.44 4.27 -13.41
CA PRO A 22 -1.47 3.44 -14.14
C PRO A 22 -1.52 1.94 -13.84
N MET A 23 -1.94 1.54 -12.64
CA MET A 23 -2.04 0.14 -12.22
C MET A 23 -3.41 -0.50 -12.50
N ALA A 24 -4.45 0.26 -12.80
CA ALA A 24 -5.75 -0.31 -13.15
C ALA A 24 -5.70 -1.21 -14.41
N PRO A 25 -4.97 -0.84 -15.48
CA PRO A 25 -4.79 -1.72 -16.65
C PRO A 25 -4.16 -3.08 -16.33
N VAL A 26 -3.35 -3.21 -15.29
CA VAL A 26 -2.69 -4.50 -14.93
C VAL A 26 -3.76 -5.55 -14.61
N ALA A 27 -4.61 -5.25 -13.63
CA ALA A 27 -5.68 -6.17 -13.24
C ALA A 27 -6.73 -6.33 -14.37
N ALA A 28 -7.08 -5.24 -15.07
CA ALA A 28 -8.07 -5.28 -16.13
C ALA A 28 -7.63 -6.12 -17.34
N GLU A 29 -6.41 -5.90 -17.84
CA GLU A 29 -5.87 -6.65 -18.97
C GLU A 29 -5.54 -8.10 -18.58
N GLY A 30 -5.08 -8.34 -17.34
CA GLY A 30 -4.91 -9.70 -16.81
C GLY A 30 -6.23 -10.49 -16.77
N ALA A 31 -7.30 -9.89 -16.24
CA ALA A 31 -8.63 -10.49 -16.23
C ALA A 31 -9.17 -10.70 -17.65
N THR A 32 -8.93 -9.75 -18.56
CA THR A 32 -9.35 -9.85 -19.97
C THR A 32 -8.61 -10.99 -20.69
N ALA A 33 -7.30 -11.14 -20.46
CA ALA A 33 -6.52 -12.22 -21.04
C ALA A 33 -7.02 -13.61 -20.58
N LEU A 34 -7.43 -13.74 -19.31
CA LEU A 34 -8.05 -14.96 -18.78
C LEU A 34 -9.49 -15.18 -19.28
N ALA A 35 -10.25 -14.12 -19.51
CA ALA A 35 -11.60 -14.25 -20.07
C ALA A 35 -11.58 -14.70 -21.53
N GLU A 36 -10.56 -14.28 -22.30
CA GLU A 36 -10.39 -14.67 -23.70
C GLU A 36 -10.18 -16.19 -23.87
N THR A 37 -9.51 -16.86 -22.93
CA THR A 37 -9.36 -18.33 -22.96
C THR A 37 -10.67 -19.06 -22.71
N SER A 38 -11.49 -18.53 -21.79
CA SER A 38 -12.84 -19.06 -21.54
C SER A 38 -13.73 -18.94 -22.78
N ALA A 39 -13.50 -17.92 -23.60
CA ALA A 39 -14.15 -17.73 -24.89
C ALA A 39 -13.48 -18.51 -26.05
N LYS A 40 -12.50 -19.37 -25.76
CA LYS A 40 -11.69 -20.12 -26.75
C LYS A 40 -11.03 -19.23 -27.81
N LYS A 41 -10.62 -18.01 -27.43
CA LYS A 41 -9.90 -17.07 -28.29
C LYS A 41 -8.46 -16.93 -27.83
N GLU A 42 -7.51 -17.25 -28.70
CA GLU A 42 -6.09 -17.02 -28.43
C GLU A 42 -5.62 -15.73 -29.10
N THR A 43 -5.71 -14.62 -28.37
CA THR A 43 -5.19 -13.33 -28.86
C THR A 43 -3.72 -13.15 -28.46
N TRP A 44 -3.10 -12.05 -28.94
CA TRP A 44 -1.77 -11.64 -28.50
C TRP A 44 -1.68 -11.44 -26.98
N ARG A 45 -2.76 -11.05 -26.31
CA ARG A 45 -2.80 -10.84 -24.85
C ARG A 45 -2.55 -12.13 -24.10
N TRP A 46 -3.21 -13.21 -24.51
CA TRP A 46 -3.03 -14.54 -23.94
C TRP A 46 -1.57 -15.00 -24.06
N LYS A 47 -0.95 -14.80 -25.23
CA LYS A 47 0.46 -15.17 -25.44
C LYS A 47 1.40 -14.44 -24.49
N VAL A 48 1.26 -13.11 -24.36
CA VAL A 48 2.08 -12.29 -23.45
C VAL A 48 1.83 -12.67 -21.99
N PHE A 49 0.56 -12.88 -21.62
CA PHE A 49 0.16 -13.29 -20.29
C PHE A 49 0.79 -14.63 -19.90
N SER A 50 0.67 -15.65 -20.76
CA SER A 50 1.19 -17.00 -20.51
C SER A 50 2.71 -17.02 -20.42
N ILE A 51 3.43 -16.28 -21.27
CA ILE A 51 4.89 -16.14 -21.16
C ILE A 51 5.27 -15.57 -19.79
N ALA A 52 4.62 -14.47 -19.37
CA ALA A 52 4.90 -13.86 -18.09
C ALA A 52 4.49 -14.75 -16.90
N ALA A 53 3.37 -15.47 -17.00
CA ALA A 53 2.95 -16.44 -16.00
C ALA A 53 3.97 -17.58 -15.86
N MET A 54 4.52 -18.09 -16.96
CA MET A 54 5.58 -19.09 -16.89
C MET A 54 6.86 -18.54 -16.26
N ILE A 55 7.24 -17.28 -16.54
CA ILE A 55 8.34 -16.62 -15.82
C ILE A 55 8.04 -16.58 -14.31
N GLY A 56 6.82 -16.22 -13.93
CA GLY A 56 6.37 -16.22 -12.53
C GLY A 56 6.42 -17.61 -11.88
N VAL A 57 5.97 -18.66 -12.57
CA VAL A 57 6.02 -20.04 -12.07
C VAL A 57 7.47 -20.50 -11.90
N VAL A 58 8.34 -20.28 -12.89
CA VAL A 58 9.75 -20.68 -12.82
C VAL A 58 10.47 -19.93 -11.71
N PHE A 59 10.33 -18.61 -11.67
CA PHE A 59 10.94 -17.80 -10.61
C PHE A 59 10.39 -18.16 -9.24
N GLY A 60 9.08 -18.31 -9.09
CA GLY A 60 8.42 -18.69 -7.83
C GLY A 60 8.74 -20.12 -7.39
N SER A 61 9.07 -21.02 -8.31
CA SER A 61 9.59 -22.35 -7.96
C SER A 61 10.93 -22.22 -7.23
N ILE A 62 11.83 -21.38 -7.74
CA ILE A 62 13.14 -21.12 -7.12
C ILE A 62 12.98 -20.30 -5.83
N TYR A 63 12.16 -19.26 -5.88
CA TYR A 63 12.03 -18.25 -4.83
C TYR A 63 11.11 -18.67 -3.68
N ILE A 64 10.06 -19.46 -3.92
CA ILE A 64 9.06 -19.84 -2.92
C ILE A 64 9.07 -21.35 -2.66
N VAL A 65 8.99 -22.17 -3.71
CA VAL A 65 8.80 -23.63 -3.56
C VAL A 65 10.01 -24.29 -2.91
N ILE A 66 11.22 -24.05 -3.42
CA ILE A 66 12.44 -24.67 -2.87
C ILE A 66 12.60 -24.36 -1.38
N PRO A 67 12.55 -23.10 -0.91
CA PRO A 67 12.62 -22.81 0.53
C PRO A 67 11.47 -23.43 1.33
N THR A 68 10.26 -23.46 0.77
CA THR A 68 9.08 -24.02 1.47
C THR A 68 9.23 -25.52 1.67
N ILE A 69 9.50 -26.27 0.59
CA ILE A 69 9.61 -27.74 0.65
C ILE A 69 10.84 -28.16 1.46
N THR A 70 11.99 -27.53 1.22
CA THR A 70 13.20 -27.86 2.01
C THR A 70 13.04 -27.49 3.47
N GLY A 71 12.30 -26.43 3.81
CA GLY A 71 11.95 -26.08 5.19
C GLY A 71 10.98 -27.05 5.88
N LEU A 72 10.35 -27.99 5.15
CA LEU A 72 9.58 -29.07 5.76
C LEU A 72 10.46 -30.22 6.26
N ILE A 73 11.64 -30.40 5.66
CA ILE A 73 12.53 -31.55 5.89
C ILE A 73 13.79 -31.13 6.66
N ALA A 74 14.30 -29.92 6.41
CA ALA A 74 15.53 -29.40 6.99
C ALA A 74 15.26 -28.27 7.98
N THR A 75 16.08 -28.19 9.03
CA THR A 75 16.00 -27.14 10.06
C THR A 75 16.28 -25.73 9.50
N LYS A 76 17.09 -25.64 8.44
CA LYS A 76 17.33 -24.42 7.68
C LYS A 76 16.88 -24.66 6.23
N PRO A 77 15.87 -23.92 5.73
CA PRO A 77 15.44 -24.05 4.35
C PRO A 77 16.55 -23.62 3.39
N LEU A 78 16.67 -24.31 2.25
CA LEU A 78 17.59 -23.93 1.19
C LEU A 78 17.06 -22.67 0.50
N MET A 79 17.69 -21.54 0.77
CA MET A 79 17.40 -20.26 0.13
C MET A 79 18.47 -19.95 -0.92
N LEU A 80 18.19 -20.23 -2.18
CA LEU A 80 19.09 -19.88 -3.30
C LEU A 80 19.18 -18.37 -3.50
N ILE A 81 18.07 -17.67 -3.27
CA ILE A 81 17.97 -16.22 -3.33
C ILE A 81 17.45 -15.77 -1.95
N PRO A 82 18.11 -14.80 -1.28
CA PRO A 82 17.65 -14.30 0.01
C PRO A 82 16.24 -13.69 -0.07
N ILE A 83 15.38 -14.07 0.87
CA ILE A 83 13.99 -13.58 0.99
C ILE A 83 13.89 -12.80 2.30
N PRO A 84 13.22 -11.64 2.33
CA PRO A 84 12.63 -10.92 1.19
C PRO A 84 13.62 -10.02 0.42
N TRP A 85 14.82 -9.78 0.97
CA TRP A 85 15.79 -8.85 0.41
C TRP A 85 17.22 -9.26 0.72
N VAL A 86 18.16 -8.65 -0.01
CA VAL A 86 19.56 -8.55 0.40
C VAL A 86 19.73 -7.23 1.13
N ASP A 87 20.16 -7.29 2.40
CA ASP A 87 20.34 -6.11 3.25
C ASP A 87 21.81 -5.76 3.43
N PHE A 88 22.18 -4.53 3.07
CA PHE A 88 23.53 -4.00 3.29
C PHE A 88 23.56 -2.98 4.44
N THR A 89 22.43 -2.66 5.06
CA THR A 89 22.27 -1.62 6.09
C THR A 89 23.30 -1.72 7.21
N ALA A 90 23.44 -2.91 7.82
CA ALA A 90 24.39 -3.11 8.90
C ALA A 90 25.85 -2.94 8.45
N ALA A 91 26.18 -3.42 7.24
CA ALA A 91 27.54 -3.34 6.69
C ALA A 91 27.93 -1.90 6.33
N ILE A 92 27.01 -1.13 5.75
CA ILE A 92 27.28 0.27 5.38
C ILE A 92 27.16 1.22 6.58
N GLY A 93 26.47 0.83 7.65
CA GLY A 93 26.23 1.66 8.83
C GLY A 93 27.51 2.16 9.50
N ALA A 94 28.62 1.44 9.35
CA ALA A 94 29.94 1.88 9.82
C ALA A 94 30.46 3.14 9.10
N PHE A 95 30.14 3.29 7.80
CA PHE A 95 30.60 4.42 6.98
C PHE A 95 29.50 5.47 6.79
N LEU A 96 28.26 5.03 6.62
CA LEU A 96 27.07 5.84 6.41
C LEU A 96 26.08 5.56 7.56
N PRO A 97 26.24 6.23 8.72
CA PRO A 97 25.36 6.01 9.86
C PRO A 97 23.93 6.31 9.46
N THR A 98 22.96 5.53 9.97
CA THR A 98 21.52 5.63 9.64
C THR A 98 21.12 5.29 8.19
N ALA A 99 22.06 5.08 7.26
CA ALA A 99 21.71 4.74 5.88
C ALA A 99 21.09 3.35 5.78
N MET A 100 19.94 3.25 5.12
CA MET A 100 19.27 1.98 4.84
C MET A 100 19.44 1.62 3.36
N LEU A 101 20.24 0.60 3.07
CA LEU A 101 20.51 0.19 1.68
C LEU A 101 20.40 -1.32 1.52
N GLY A 102 19.84 -1.72 0.40
CA GLY A 102 19.69 -3.10 -0.03
C GLY A 102 18.79 -3.13 -1.25
N PHE A 103 18.37 -4.33 -1.65
CA PHE A 103 17.37 -4.48 -2.70
C PHE A 103 16.47 -5.70 -2.43
N PHE A 104 15.19 -5.55 -2.75
CA PHE A 104 14.28 -6.69 -2.81
C PHE A 104 14.68 -7.59 -3.96
N THR A 105 14.65 -8.89 -3.69
CA THR A 105 14.99 -9.93 -4.66
C THR A 105 13.80 -10.35 -5.52
N ASP A 106 12.59 -9.92 -5.13
CA ASP A 106 11.35 -10.15 -5.88
C ASP A 106 11.29 -9.30 -7.16
N LEU A 107 11.06 -9.96 -8.30
CA LEU A 107 10.96 -9.31 -9.61
C LEU A 107 9.67 -8.48 -9.76
N THR A 108 8.69 -8.62 -8.87
CA THR A 108 7.45 -7.83 -8.86
C THR A 108 7.76 -6.34 -8.96
N PHE A 109 8.76 -5.84 -8.21
CA PHE A 109 9.14 -4.43 -8.23
C PHE A 109 9.73 -4.00 -9.57
N LEU A 110 10.51 -4.88 -10.21
CA LEU A 110 11.05 -4.63 -11.55
C LEU A 110 9.93 -4.56 -12.59
N PHE A 111 8.97 -5.49 -12.57
CA PHE A 111 7.80 -5.44 -13.44
C PHE A 111 6.89 -4.23 -13.15
N ALA A 112 6.74 -3.83 -11.90
CA ALA A 112 6.05 -2.59 -11.53
C ALA A 112 6.71 -1.36 -12.18
N GLY A 113 8.05 -1.34 -12.22
CA GLY A 113 8.83 -0.31 -12.93
C GLY A 113 8.52 -0.21 -14.43
N PHE A 114 8.11 -1.30 -15.09
CA PHE A 114 7.69 -1.27 -16.50
C PHE A 114 6.32 -0.61 -16.73
N VAL A 115 5.45 -0.64 -15.73
CA VAL A 115 4.07 -0.17 -15.82
C VAL A 115 3.96 1.29 -15.38
N LEU A 116 4.61 1.64 -14.27
CA LEU A 116 4.47 2.95 -13.66
C LEU A 116 5.08 4.07 -14.53
N PRO A 117 4.54 5.30 -14.46
CA PRO A 117 5.10 6.41 -15.21
C PRO A 117 6.56 6.66 -14.80
N PHE A 118 7.46 6.77 -15.78
CA PHE A 118 8.90 6.86 -15.52
C PHE A 118 9.27 7.94 -14.49
N TRP A 119 8.68 9.14 -14.59
CA TRP A 119 8.99 10.26 -13.71
C TRP A 119 8.48 10.05 -12.28
N VAL A 120 7.43 9.23 -12.10
CA VAL A 120 6.99 8.79 -10.78
C VAL A 120 8.05 7.86 -10.19
N VAL A 121 8.49 6.84 -10.94
CA VAL A 121 9.50 5.87 -10.46
C VAL A 121 10.84 6.56 -10.18
N ALA A 122 11.26 7.51 -11.03
CA ALA A 122 12.44 8.32 -10.78
C ALA A 122 12.29 9.15 -9.48
N GLY A 123 11.13 9.75 -9.26
CA GLY A 123 10.82 10.43 -8.00
C GLY A 123 10.87 9.48 -6.80
N ILE A 124 10.33 8.27 -6.91
CA ILE A 124 10.37 7.23 -5.88
C ILE A 124 11.83 6.88 -5.54
N PHE A 125 12.67 6.68 -6.55
CA PHE A 125 14.10 6.42 -6.39
C PHE A 125 14.80 7.58 -5.69
N ILE A 126 14.58 8.82 -6.14
CA ILE A 126 15.16 10.03 -5.54
C ILE A 126 14.70 10.19 -4.09
N GLY A 127 13.42 10.00 -3.79
CA GLY A 127 12.88 10.12 -2.43
C GLY A 127 13.42 9.05 -1.49
N ALA A 128 13.46 7.79 -1.93
CA ALA A 128 13.92 6.68 -1.12
C ALA A 128 15.45 6.70 -0.91
N ILE A 129 16.23 6.80 -1.98
CA ILE A 129 17.69 6.80 -1.92
C ILE A 129 18.21 8.15 -1.40
N GLY A 130 17.74 9.24 -1.98
CA GLY A 130 18.13 10.60 -1.56
C GLY A 130 17.75 10.87 -0.10
N GLY A 131 16.59 10.39 0.36
CA GLY A 131 16.19 10.49 1.75
C GLY A 131 16.96 9.54 2.68
N LYS A 132 16.74 8.23 2.51
CA LYS A 132 17.14 7.22 3.49
C LYS A 132 18.59 6.72 3.36
N VAL A 133 19.27 7.00 2.25
CA VAL A 133 20.68 6.60 2.04
C VAL A 133 21.61 7.81 2.10
N ILE A 134 21.19 8.97 1.57
CA ILE A 134 22.04 10.18 1.47
C ILE A 134 21.73 11.17 2.59
N LEU A 135 20.47 11.63 2.68
CA LEU A 135 20.10 12.69 3.63
C LEU A 135 20.15 12.22 5.09
N SER A 136 19.77 10.97 5.38
CA SER A 136 19.76 10.47 6.77
C SER A 136 21.16 10.51 7.42
N PRO A 137 22.23 9.97 6.80
CA PRO A 137 23.59 10.12 7.35
C PRO A 137 24.07 11.57 7.50
N ILE A 138 23.71 12.44 6.55
CA ILE A 138 24.07 13.87 6.61
C ILE A 138 23.43 14.51 7.84
N LEU A 139 22.12 14.32 8.01
CA LEU A 139 21.38 14.85 9.16
C LEU A 139 21.90 14.25 10.47
N TYR A 140 22.22 12.96 10.52
CA TYR A 140 22.82 12.34 11.70
C TYR A 140 24.10 13.07 12.13
N ARG A 141 25.03 13.29 11.19
CA ARG A 141 26.33 13.92 11.47
C ARG A 141 26.22 15.40 11.89
N HIS A 142 25.25 16.14 11.37
CA HIS A 142 25.15 17.59 11.62
C HIS A 142 24.17 18.00 12.71
N THR A 143 23.20 17.15 13.05
CA THR A 143 22.06 17.56 13.88
C THR A 143 21.68 16.56 14.99
N ASN A 144 22.35 15.39 15.04
CA ASN A 144 22.11 14.32 16.02
C ASN A 144 20.62 13.92 16.16
N ILE A 145 19.83 14.07 15.09
CA ILE A 145 18.37 13.86 15.12
C ILE A 145 18.02 12.38 15.37
N PHE A 146 18.80 11.46 14.78
CA PHE A 146 18.59 10.01 14.89
C PHE A 146 19.30 9.41 16.10
N HIS A 147 18.86 9.81 17.29
CA HIS A 147 19.43 9.42 18.58
C HIS A 147 19.11 7.96 18.97
N THR A 148 18.05 7.38 18.41
CA THR A 148 17.64 5.99 18.67
C THR A 148 18.44 4.98 17.83
N TRP A 149 19.09 5.44 16.75
CA TRP A 149 19.87 4.58 15.87
C TRP A 149 21.18 4.11 16.53
N GLN A 150 21.56 2.86 16.28
CA GLN A 150 22.80 2.28 16.76
C GLN A 150 23.55 1.56 15.64
N SER A 151 24.88 1.57 15.71
CA SER A 151 25.73 0.86 14.76
C SER A 151 25.46 -0.64 14.81
N GLY A 152 25.41 -1.29 13.64
CA GLY A 152 25.11 -2.72 13.51
C GLY A 152 23.61 -3.06 13.40
N MET A 153 22.69 -2.09 13.52
CA MET A 153 21.27 -2.32 13.24
C MET A 153 21.05 -2.78 11.79
N SER A 154 20.27 -3.84 11.60
CA SER A 154 19.73 -4.24 10.29
C SER A 154 18.59 -3.31 9.85
N VAL A 155 18.13 -3.44 8.59
CA VAL A 155 17.14 -2.52 8.00
C VAL A 155 15.86 -2.36 8.84
N ILE A 156 15.36 -3.43 9.47
CA ILE A 156 14.10 -3.38 10.22
C ILE A 156 14.23 -2.47 11.46
N PRO A 157 15.12 -2.76 12.43
CA PRO A 157 15.29 -1.89 13.59
C PRO A 157 15.77 -0.49 13.21
N ALA A 158 16.65 -0.35 12.20
CA ALA A 158 17.08 0.95 11.70
C ALA A 158 15.90 1.78 11.15
N ASN A 159 14.98 1.16 10.41
CA ASN A 159 13.81 1.85 9.89
C ASN A 159 12.85 2.27 11.00
N ILE A 160 12.64 1.43 12.02
CA ILE A 160 11.81 1.78 13.17
C ILE A 160 12.42 3.02 13.87
N ALA A 161 13.70 2.95 14.25
CA ALA A 161 14.41 4.06 14.90
C ALA A 161 14.35 5.35 14.06
N ASN A 162 14.77 5.28 12.80
CA ASN A 162 14.83 6.46 11.94
C ASN A 162 13.44 7.05 11.62
N THR A 163 12.42 6.18 11.54
CA THR A 163 11.04 6.62 11.32
C THR A 163 10.49 7.35 12.54
N MET A 164 10.70 6.81 13.75
CA MET A 164 10.26 7.46 14.97
C MET A 164 10.96 8.81 15.18
N ASP A 165 12.26 8.87 14.90
CA ASP A 165 13.06 10.07 15.20
C ASP A 165 12.79 11.22 14.23
N PHE A 166 12.51 10.94 12.96
CA PHE A 166 12.45 11.96 11.91
C PHE A 166 11.46 11.65 10.78
N TRP A 167 11.55 10.48 10.14
CA TRP A 167 10.86 10.25 8.86
C TRP A 167 9.33 10.24 8.98
N LEU A 168 8.78 9.82 10.12
CA LEU A 168 7.35 9.91 10.40
C LEU A 168 6.83 11.34 10.20
N SER A 169 7.48 12.30 10.84
CA SER A 169 7.08 13.71 10.81
C SER A 169 7.18 14.29 9.39
N ILE A 170 8.22 13.91 8.63
CA ILE A 170 8.40 14.34 7.23
C ILE A 170 7.33 13.73 6.30
N THR A 171 7.00 12.43 6.46
CA THR A 171 5.95 11.78 5.68
C THR A 171 4.59 12.42 5.94
N ILE A 172 4.27 12.76 7.20
CA ILE A 172 3.05 13.52 7.54
C ILE A 172 3.07 14.89 6.87
N GLY A 173 4.15 15.66 7.05
CA GLY A 173 4.27 17.02 6.52
C GLY A 173 4.13 17.08 5.00
N THR A 174 4.78 16.16 4.28
CA THR A 174 4.69 16.07 2.82
C THR A 174 3.33 15.55 2.34
N GLY A 175 2.69 14.64 3.08
CA GLY A 175 1.32 14.19 2.82
C GLY A 175 0.30 15.33 2.90
N VAL A 176 0.44 16.24 3.88
CA VAL A 176 -0.42 17.44 4.00
C VAL A 176 -0.33 18.28 2.71
N VAL A 177 0.87 18.47 2.17
CA VAL A 177 1.09 19.25 0.94
C VAL A 177 0.37 18.62 -0.25
N VAL A 178 0.46 17.30 -0.42
CA VAL A 178 -0.28 16.57 -1.47
C VAL A 178 -1.79 16.84 -1.35
N GLY A 179 -2.33 16.83 -0.13
CA GLY A 179 -3.74 17.14 0.13
C GLY A 179 -4.12 18.58 -0.20
N LEU A 180 -3.32 19.55 0.24
CA LEU A 180 -3.54 20.97 -0.06
C LEU A 180 -3.49 21.25 -1.57
N ILE A 181 -2.55 20.65 -2.30
CA ILE A 181 -2.49 20.76 -3.76
C ILE A 181 -3.75 20.17 -4.41
N GLY A 182 -4.26 19.05 -3.88
CA GLY A 182 -5.50 18.44 -4.37
C GLY A 182 -6.73 19.30 -4.16
N ILE A 183 -6.86 19.93 -3.01
CA ILE A 183 -7.94 20.89 -2.74
C ILE A 183 -7.79 22.12 -3.65
N TRP A 184 -6.58 22.67 -3.76
CA TRP A 184 -6.31 23.83 -4.61
C TRP A 184 -6.69 23.58 -6.08
N LYS A 185 -6.30 22.43 -6.64
CA LYS A 185 -6.68 22.04 -8.01
C LYS A 185 -8.19 21.87 -8.17
N LEU A 186 -8.88 21.29 -7.18
CA LEU A 186 -10.34 21.14 -7.21
C LEU A 186 -11.06 22.50 -7.21
N ILE A 187 -10.64 23.42 -6.35
CA ILE A 187 -11.22 24.78 -6.27
C ILE A 187 -10.97 25.55 -7.57
N THR A 188 -9.74 25.49 -8.08
CA THR A 188 -9.36 26.18 -9.33
C THR A 188 -10.11 25.61 -10.54
N ALA A 189 -10.28 24.29 -10.61
CA ALA A 189 -11.07 23.64 -11.65
C ALA A 189 -12.56 24.01 -11.60
N ARG A 190 -13.13 24.21 -10.40
CA ARG A 190 -14.51 24.71 -10.24
C ARG A 190 -14.66 26.17 -10.64
N ARG A 191 -13.67 27.02 -10.33
CA ARG A 191 -13.67 28.43 -10.76
C ARG A 191 -13.62 28.58 -12.28
N ASN A 192 -12.79 27.80 -12.96
CA ASN A 192 -12.71 27.82 -14.43
C ASN A 192 -13.94 27.17 -15.11
N LYS A 193 -14.77 26.44 -14.35
CA LYS A 193 -16.05 25.89 -14.84
C LYS A 193 -17.19 26.93 -14.86
N LYS A 194 -17.05 28.09 -14.20
CA LYS A 194 -18.03 29.18 -14.31
C LYS A 194 -18.09 29.82 -15.70
N GLU A 195 -17.11 29.57 -16.57
CA GLU A 195 -17.14 29.97 -18.00
C GLU A 195 -17.58 28.83 -18.95
N LYS A 196 -17.81 27.62 -18.46
CA LYS A 196 -18.32 26.48 -19.26
C LYS A 196 -19.47 25.80 -18.56
N THR A 197 -20.59 26.52 -18.48
CA THR A 197 -21.91 25.87 -18.48
C THR A 197 -22.02 25.07 -19.78
N GLU A 198 -22.58 23.86 -19.71
CA GLU A 198 -22.81 22.93 -20.84
C GLU A 198 -21.65 22.01 -21.26
N ARG A 199 -21.47 20.93 -20.49
CA ARG A 199 -21.60 19.56 -21.01
C ARG A 199 -21.81 18.68 -19.79
N ARG A 200 -23.06 18.26 -19.52
CA ARG A 200 -23.30 17.07 -18.69
C ARG A 200 -22.50 15.95 -19.37
N GLN A 201 -21.32 15.64 -18.85
CA GLN A 201 -20.53 14.50 -19.34
C GLN A 201 -21.45 13.29 -19.25
N LYS A 202 -21.82 12.74 -20.41
CA LYS A 202 -22.60 11.51 -20.47
C LYS A 202 -21.74 10.44 -19.82
N LEU A 203 -22.23 9.89 -18.71
CA LEU A 203 -21.59 8.75 -18.08
C LEU A 203 -21.57 7.58 -19.07
N PRO A 204 -20.57 6.69 -18.99
CA PRO A 204 -20.53 5.51 -19.83
C PRO A 204 -21.84 4.72 -19.68
N ALA A 205 -22.56 4.55 -20.79
CA ALA A 205 -23.86 3.88 -20.77
C ALA A 205 -23.70 2.43 -20.30
N GLY A 206 -24.56 1.99 -19.38
CA GLY A 206 -24.57 0.61 -18.88
C GLY A 206 -23.50 0.25 -17.85
N ARG A 207 -22.72 1.22 -17.32
CA ARG A 207 -21.70 1.00 -16.26
C ARG A 207 -22.31 0.57 -14.91
N GLY A 208 -23.59 0.87 -14.68
CA GLY A 208 -24.28 0.57 -13.42
C GLY A 208 -24.02 1.62 -12.32
N ASP A 209 -23.91 2.89 -12.73
CA ASP A 209 -23.64 4.01 -11.84
C ASP A 209 -24.77 4.26 -10.83
N LEU A 210 -24.39 4.49 -9.58
CA LEU A 210 -25.29 4.91 -8.51
C LEU A 210 -25.40 6.45 -8.48
N PRO A 211 -26.57 7.04 -8.16
CA PRO A 211 -26.63 8.46 -7.83
C PRO A 211 -25.65 8.81 -6.69
N ILE A 212 -24.88 9.90 -6.85
CA ILE A 212 -23.84 10.30 -5.87
C ILE A 212 -24.46 10.50 -4.48
N TRP A 213 -25.66 11.07 -4.38
CA TRP A 213 -26.35 11.26 -3.10
C TRP A 213 -26.62 9.93 -2.38
N LEU A 214 -26.97 8.87 -3.12
CA LEU A 214 -27.24 7.56 -2.53
C LEU A 214 -25.94 6.90 -2.07
N ALA A 215 -24.84 7.06 -2.83
CA ALA A 215 -23.52 6.60 -2.41
C ALA A 215 -23.03 7.30 -1.14
N LEU A 216 -23.26 8.61 -1.03
CA LEU A 216 -22.99 9.40 0.17
C LEU A 216 -23.89 8.99 1.34
N LEU A 217 -25.17 8.69 1.10
CA LEU A 217 -26.08 8.20 2.13
C LEU A 217 -25.61 6.84 2.68
N VAL A 218 -25.28 5.88 1.81
CA VAL A 218 -24.75 4.57 2.21
C VAL A 218 -23.47 4.72 3.01
N TRP A 219 -22.59 5.63 2.59
CA TRP A 219 -21.38 5.97 3.34
C TRP A 219 -21.70 6.57 4.72
N PHE A 220 -22.58 7.56 4.76
CA PHE A 220 -22.97 8.28 5.98
C PHE A 220 -23.57 7.32 7.00
N VAL A 221 -24.59 6.56 6.62
CA VAL A 221 -25.24 5.56 7.48
C VAL A 221 -24.25 4.51 7.97
N SER A 222 -23.42 3.97 7.08
CA SER A 222 -22.39 3.00 7.46
C SER A 222 -21.39 3.58 8.47
N THR A 223 -20.98 4.83 8.30
CA THR A 223 -20.03 5.50 9.20
C THR A 223 -20.67 5.83 10.54
N SER A 224 -21.93 6.30 10.54
CA SER A 224 -22.72 6.51 11.75
C SER A 224 -22.86 5.22 12.57
N ILE A 225 -23.10 4.08 11.93
CA ILE A 225 -23.16 2.77 12.62
C ILE A 225 -21.83 2.48 13.34
N TYR A 226 -20.69 2.67 12.68
CA TYR A 226 -19.39 2.50 13.34
C TYR A 226 -19.20 3.45 14.53
N ILE A 227 -19.60 4.71 14.41
CA ILE A 227 -19.52 5.70 15.49
C ILE A 227 -20.38 5.26 16.68
N ILE A 228 -21.62 4.82 16.43
CA ILE A 228 -22.54 4.33 17.45
C ILE A 228 -21.94 3.11 18.16
N ILE A 229 -21.42 2.14 17.41
CA ILE A 229 -20.76 0.95 17.97
C ILE A 229 -19.56 1.36 18.83
N CYS A 230 -18.71 2.28 18.35
CA CYS A 230 -17.57 2.75 19.12
C CYS A 230 -17.98 3.46 20.42
N HIS A 231 -19.05 4.27 20.38
CA HIS A 231 -19.55 4.94 21.57
C HIS A 231 -20.17 3.97 22.58
N ILE A 232 -20.80 2.88 22.12
CA ILE A 232 -21.29 1.81 22.99
C ILE A 232 -20.12 1.05 23.63
N LEU A 233 -19.08 0.74 22.85
CA LEU A 233 -17.93 -0.04 23.34
C LEU A 233 -16.99 0.79 24.25
N VAL A 234 -16.84 2.09 23.98
CA VAL A 234 -15.93 3.00 24.68
C VAL A 234 -16.64 4.32 24.99
N PRO A 235 -17.56 4.33 25.97
CA PRO A 235 -18.43 5.49 26.24
C PRO A 235 -17.67 6.71 26.76
N ASN A 236 -16.55 6.48 27.45
CA ASN A 236 -15.71 7.52 28.05
C ASN A 236 -14.85 8.26 27.01
N PHE A 237 -14.71 7.74 25.79
CA PHE A 237 -13.93 8.40 24.75
C PHE A 237 -14.75 9.51 24.09
N PRO A 238 -14.18 10.71 23.83
CA PRO A 238 -14.93 11.84 23.29
C PRO A 238 -15.61 11.53 21.95
N LEU A 239 -16.95 11.57 21.93
CA LEU A 239 -17.76 11.28 20.72
C LEU A 239 -17.37 12.16 19.52
N PHE A 240 -17.02 13.42 19.78
CA PHE A 240 -16.57 14.35 18.73
C PHE A 240 -15.34 13.82 17.99
N LEU A 241 -14.42 13.10 18.65
CA LEU A 241 -13.26 12.52 17.98
C LEU A 241 -13.66 11.39 17.04
N PHE A 242 -14.63 10.55 17.39
CA PHE A 242 -15.18 9.55 16.46
C PHE A 242 -15.83 10.21 15.23
N VAL A 243 -16.55 11.31 15.42
CA VAL A 243 -17.13 12.12 14.33
C VAL A 243 -16.04 12.73 13.46
N LEU A 244 -14.98 13.28 14.05
CA LEU A 244 -13.82 13.83 13.35
C LEU A 244 -13.13 12.74 12.50
N PHE A 245 -12.87 11.56 13.05
CA PHE A 245 -12.30 10.43 12.33
C PHE A 245 -13.17 9.99 11.16
N GLY A 246 -14.46 9.77 11.41
CA GLY A 246 -15.40 9.22 10.43
C GLY A 246 -15.74 10.19 9.30
N PHE A 247 -16.12 11.43 9.63
CA PHE A 247 -16.74 12.35 8.66
C PHE A 247 -15.79 13.41 8.09
N ILE A 248 -14.66 13.69 8.74
CA ILE A 248 -13.73 14.73 8.30
C ILE A 248 -12.42 14.11 7.83
N LEU A 249 -11.75 13.38 8.70
CA LEU A 249 -10.42 12.85 8.44
C LEU A 249 -10.46 11.74 7.38
N THR A 250 -11.35 10.75 7.54
CA THR A 250 -11.46 9.62 6.60
C THR A 250 -11.71 10.08 5.14
N PRO A 251 -12.69 10.96 4.84
CA PRO A 251 -12.87 11.46 3.47
C PRO A 251 -11.68 12.26 2.93
N PHE A 252 -11.07 13.10 3.78
CA PHE A 252 -9.92 13.90 3.39
C PHE A 252 -8.74 12.99 3.01
N LEU A 253 -8.40 12.03 3.86
CA LEU A 253 -7.31 11.08 3.60
C LEU A 253 -7.60 10.17 2.41
N SER A 254 -8.83 9.65 2.32
CA SER A 254 -9.24 8.81 1.20
C SER A 254 -9.16 9.54 -0.14
N TYR A 255 -9.44 10.84 -0.18
CA TYR A 255 -9.27 11.66 -1.38
C TYR A 255 -7.79 11.83 -1.77
N ILE A 256 -6.91 12.12 -0.80
CA ILE A 256 -5.46 12.19 -1.05
C ILE A 256 -4.97 10.86 -1.63
N SER A 257 -5.34 9.76 -0.97
CA SER A 257 -5.01 8.41 -1.40
C SER A 257 -5.54 8.11 -2.80
N ALA A 258 -6.82 8.39 -3.08
CA ALA A 258 -7.43 8.20 -4.40
C ALA A 258 -6.68 8.94 -5.52
N ARG A 259 -6.27 10.20 -5.28
CA ARG A 259 -5.47 10.95 -6.26
C ARG A 259 -4.08 10.34 -6.43
N MET A 260 -3.47 9.86 -5.35
CA MET A 260 -2.17 9.18 -5.42
C MET A 260 -2.26 7.90 -6.25
N PHE A 261 -3.29 7.08 -6.07
CA PHE A 261 -3.56 5.94 -6.97
C PHE A 261 -3.73 6.40 -8.43
N GLY A 262 -4.51 7.45 -8.66
CA GLY A 262 -4.79 7.97 -10.00
C GLY A 262 -3.58 8.59 -10.73
N ILE A 263 -2.67 9.26 -10.02
CA ILE A 263 -1.51 9.95 -10.60
C ILE A 263 -0.29 9.04 -10.66
N THR A 264 0.01 8.35 -9.55
CA THR A 264 1.27 7.64 -9.38
C THR A 264 1.17 6.16 -9.62
N GLY A 265 0.00 5.55 -9.47
CA GLY A 265 -0.17 4.10 -9.47
C GLY A 265 0.45 3.41 -8.26
N VAL A 266 0.99 4.14 -7.27
CA VAL A 266 1.60 3.54 -6.09
C VAL A 266 0.52 2.94 -5.19
N ALA A 267 0.64 1.63 -4.92
CA ALA A 267 -0.37 0.83 -4.25
C ALA A 267 -0.61 1.17 -2.77
N THR A 268 0.26 1.96 -2.15
CA THR A 268 0.18 2.29 -0.71
C THR A 268 -0.62 3.56 -0.42
N GLY A 269 -1.02 4.33 -1.44
CA GLY A 269 -1.67 5.63 -1.23
C GLY A 269 -0.82 6.57 -0.37
N VAL A 270 -1.49 7.43 0.41
CA VAL A 270 -0.86 8.21 1.50
C VAL A 270 -1.56 7.82 2.80
N SER A 271 -0.92 6.96 3.58
CA SER A 271 -1.29 6.74 4.98
C SER A 271 -0.57 7.77 5.83
N PHE A 272 -1.30 8.57 6.60
CA PHE A 272 -0.71 9.41 7.63
C PHE A 272 -0.49 8.54 8.86
N PRO A 273 0.75 8.09 9.13
CA PRO A 273 0.97 7.14 10.20
C PRO A 273 0.72 7.86 11.52
N MET A 274 0.27 7.12 12.54
CA MET A 274 0.21 7.61 13.92
C MET A 274 -0.85 8.70 14.20
N VAL A 275 -1.70 9.07 13.23
CA VAL A 275 -2.77 10.06 13.49
C VAL A 275 -3.80 9.49 14.47
N ARG A 276 -4.17 8.22 14.32
CA ARG A 276 -5.11 7.54 15.23
C ARG A 276 -4.52 7.47 16.64
N GLU A 277 -3.33 6.92 16.73
CA GLU A 277 -2.61 6.66 17.97
C GLU A 277 -2.28 7.95 18.71
N GLY A 278 -1.77 8.96 18.01
CA GLY A 278 -1.50 10.29 18.57
C GLY A 278 -2.78 10.97 19.07
N THR A 279 -3.90 10.83 18.36
CA THR A 279 -5.19 11.38 18.84
C THR A 279 -5.66 10.67 20.11
N PHE A 280 -5.50 9.35 20.22
CA PHE A 280 -5.87 8.63 21.44
C PHE A 280 -5.09 9.14 22.64
N ILE A 281 -3.77 9.31 22.50
CA ILE A 281 -2.91 9.81 23.57
C ILE A 281 -3.22 11.28 23.91
N LEU A 282 -3.32 12.16 22.90
CA LEU A 282 -3.55 13.60 23.07
C LEU A 282 -4.97 13.94 23.52
N SER A 283 -5.94 13.02 23.35
CA SER A 283 -7.31 13.21 23.82
C SER A 283 -7.44 13.28 25.35
N GLY A 284 -6.37 12.91 26.08
CA GLY A 284 -6.40 12.81 27.54
C GLY A 284 -7.11 11.55 28.04
N TYR A 285 -7.55 10.68 27.14
CA TYR A 285 -8.25 9.44 27.47
C TYR A 285 -7.41 8.50 28.35
N LYS A 286 -8.06 7.89 29.34
CA LYS A 286 -7.46 6.90 30.24
C LYS A 286 -8.13 5.56 30.06
N GLY A 287 -7.39 4.57 29.57
CA GLY A 287 -7.91 3.22 29.32
C GLY A 287 -7.30 2.57 28.07
N ALA A 288 -7.34 1.23 28.03
CA ALA A 288 -6.80 0.43 26.93
C ALA A 288 -7.86 0.05 25.87
N ASP A 289 -9.14 0.11 26.22
CA ASP A 289 -10.30 -0.28 25.39
C ASP A 289 -10.39 0.48 24.06
N ILE A 290 -10.02 1.77 24.00
CA ILE A 290 -9.97 2.54 22.74
C ILE A 290 -9.06 1.92 21.68
N TRP A 291 -8.01 1.22 22.08
CA TRP A 291 -7.06 0.56 21.17
C TRP A 291 -7.64 -0.68 20.49
N PHE A 292 -8.76 -1.19 20.99
CA PHE A 292 -9.48 -2.34 20.44
C PHE A 292 -10.81 -1.93 19.76
N ALA A 293 -11.20 -0.66 19.86
CA ALA A 293 -12.42 -0.15 19.24
C ALA A 293 -12.30 -0.04 17.71
N PRO A 294 -13.37 -0.37 16.94
CA PRO A 294 -13.38 -0.30 15.49
C PRO A 294 -13.58 1.13 14.98
N VAL A 295 -12.66 2.04 15.33
CA VAL A 295 -12.74 3.47 14.98
C VAL A 295 -12.87 3.64 13.46
N PRO A 296 -13.81 4.48 12.97
CA PRO A 296 -14.07 4.68 11.54
C PRO A 296 -12.95 5.50 10.86
N TYR A 297 -11.77 4.89 10.73
CA TYR A 297 -10.56 5.44 10.13
C TYR A 297 -10.10 4.54 8.98
N PHE A 298 -10.91 4.48 7.92
CA PHE A 298 -10.71 3.57 6.79
C PHE A 298 -10.29 4.33 5.54
N ASP A 299 -9.12 4.04 4.98
CA ASP A 299 -8.73 4.60 3.68
C ASP A 299 -9.52 3.92 2.55
N HIS A 300 -10.26 4.72 1.78
CA HIS A 300 -11.05 4.28 0.63
C HIS A 300 -10.43 4.67 -0.72
N GLY A 301 -9.20 5.16 -0.75
CA GLY A 301 -8.47 5.52 -1.97
C GLY A 301 -8.29 4.34 -2.92
N GLY A 302 -7.92 3.17 -2.41
CA GLY A 302 -7.71 1.97 -3.24
C GLY A 302 -8.96 1.51 -3.99
N ALA A 303 -10.16 1.72 -3.42
CA ALA A 303 -11.42 1.37 -4.08
C ALA A 303 -11.64 2.14 -5.39
N THR A 304 -11.04 3.33 -5.54
CA THR A 304 -11.14 4.09 -6.79
C THR A 304 -10.45 3.39 -7.95
N GLN A 305 -9.33 2.71 -7.69
CA GLN A 305 -8.62 1.92 -8.68
C GLN A 305 -9.44 0.69 -9.10
N GLU A 306 -10.15 0.05 -8.16
CA GLU A 306 -11.03 -1.10 -8.45
C GLU A 306 -12.22 -0.71 -9.33
N PHE A 307 -12.89 0.41 -9.03
CA PHE A 307 -13.93 0.93 -9.92
C PHE A 307 -13.37 1.26 -11.31
N LYS A 308 -12.12 1.75 -11.40
CA LYS A 308 -11.47 1.97 -12.68
C LYS A 308 -11.19 0.66 -13.44
N GLN A 309 -10.77 -0.40 -12.74
CA GLN A 309 -10.59 -1.73 -13.33
C GLN A 309 -11.91 -2.27 -13.90
N LEU A 310 -13.01 -2.11 -13.18
CA LEU A 310 -14.35 -2.49 -13.64
C LEU A 310 -14.79 -1.70 -14.88
N GLU A 311 -14.49 -0.39 -14.93
CA GLU A 311 -14.73 0.43 -16.11
C GLU A 311 -13.92 -0.06 -17.33
N LEU A 312 -12.63 -0.36 -17.15
CA LEU A 312 -11.75 -0.84 -18.22
C LEU A 312 -12.20 -2.21 -18.77
N THR A 313 -12.69 -3.09 -17.90
CA THR A 313 -13.24 -4.40 -18.29
C THR A 313 -14.69 -4.34 -18.78
N LYS A 314 -15.32 -3.16 -18.75
CA LYS A 314 -16.76 -2.96 -19.05
C LYS A 314 -17.68 -3.82 -18.17
N THR A 315 -17.24 -4.11 -16.96
CA THR A 315 -18.02 -4.88 -15.98
C THR A 315 -19.02 -3.96 -15.29
N ARG A 316 -20.28 -4.39 -15.18
CA ARG A 316 -21.31 -3.64 -14.44
C ARG A 316 -20.97 -3.62 -12.95
N PHE A 317 -20.99 -2.45 -12.32
CA PHE A 317 -20.71 -2.32 -10.87
C PHE A 317 -21.69 -3.14 -10.02
N THR A 318 -22.94 -3.26 -10.45
CA THR A 318 -23.95 -4.09 -9.76
C THR A 318 -23.60 -5.58 -9.76
N SER A 319 -22.94 -6.09 -10.80
CA SER A 319 -22.46 -7.47 -10.83
C SER A 319 -21.30 -7.69 -9.85
N TRP A 320 -20.42 -6.70 -9.72
CA TRP A 320 -19.32 -6.76 -8.75
C TRP A 320 -19.83 -6.80 -7.31
N TYR A 321 -20.82 -5.98 -6.95
CA TYR A 321 -21.42 -6.06 -5.61
C TYR A 321 -21.99 -7.44 -5.31
N LYS A 322 -22.71 -8.06 -6.26
CA LYS A 322 -23.22 -9.43 -6.10
C LYS A 322 -22.10 -10.45 -5.91
N ALA A 323 -21.02 -10.33 -6.68
CA ALA A 323 -19.86 -11.20 -6.57
C ALA A 323 -19.16 -11.05 -5.21
N GLU A 324 -18.98 -9.84 -4.71
CA GLU A 324 -18.38 -9.58 -3.38
C GLU A 324 -19.24 -10.15 -2.24
N PHE A 325 -20.57 -10.00 -2.30
CA PHE A 325 -21.45 -10.59 -1.28
C PHE A 325 -21.46 -12.12 -1.33
N MET A 326 -21.44 -12.72 -2.52
CA MET A 326 -21.30 -14.18 -2.68
C MET A 326 -19.95 -14.66 -2.16
N ALA A 327 -18.86 -13.97 -2.52
CA ALA A 327 -17.52 -14.28 -2.05
C ALA A 327 -17.44 -14.17 -0.52
N LEU A 328 -18.04 -13.16 0.09
CA LEU A 328 -18.10 -13.03 1.55
C LEU A 328 -18.80 -14.24 2.20
N ALA A 329 -19.93 -14.69 1.66
CA ALA A 329 -20.64 -15.85 2.20
C ALA A 329 -19.79 -17.13 2.13
N VAL A 330 -19.17 -17.39 0.98
CA VAL A 330 -18.26 -18.52 0.79
C VAL A 330 -17.03 -18.40 1.70
N MET A 331 -16.41 -17.22 1.75
CA MET A 331 -15.24 -16.96 2.57
C MET A 331 -15.53 -17.14 4.06
N LEU A 332 -16.69 -16.71 4.56
CA LEU A 332 -17.06 -16.93 5.95
C LEU A 332 -17.16 -18.42 6.27
N PHE A 333 -17.89 -19.18 5.45
CA PHE A 333 -18.01 -20.63 5.61
C PHE A 333 -16.64 -21.34 5.58
N CYS A 334 -15.85 -21.09 4.54
CA CYS A 334 -14.51 -21.66 4.40
C CYS A 334 -13.58 -21.22 5.54
N SER A 335 -13.65 -19.96 5.96
CA SER A 335 -12.82 -19.45 7.07
C SER A 335 -13.11 -20.18 8.37
N PHE A 336 -14.39 -20.39 8.72
CA PHE A 336 -14.74 -21.17 9.90
C PHE A 336 -14.22 -22.61 9.81
N LEU A 337 -14.34 -23.24 8.64
CA LEU A 337 -13.81 -24.59 8.40
C LEU A 337 -12.28 -24.63 8.59
N PHE A 338 -11.54 -23.76 7.89
CA PHE A 338 -10.07 -23.75 7.97
C PHE A 338 -9.56 -23.37 9.37
N TRP A 339 -10.16 -22.37 10.02
CA TRP A 339 -9.80 -22.04 11.40
C TRP A 339 -10.06 -23.22 12.34
N SER A 340 -11.18 -23.94 12.18
CA SER A 340 -11.46 -25.13 13.01
C SER A 340 -10.39 -26.22 12.85
N ILE A 341 -9.87 -26.42 11.64
CA ILE A 341 -8.78 -27.37 11.36
C ILE A 341 -7.47 -26.87 11.97
N ILE A 342 -7.12 -25.60 11.75
CA ILE A 342 -5.89 -24.98 12.25
C ILE A 342 -5.83 -25.03 13.79
N TRP A 343 -6.93 -24.74 14.49
CA TRP A 343 -6.95 -24.83 15.96
C TRP A 343 -6.84 -26.26 16.49
N ARG A 344 -7.19 -27.28 15.69
CA ARG A 344 -7.07 -28.70 16.06
C ARG A 344 -5.71 -29.32 15.75
N MET A 345 -4.94 -28.73 14.83
CA MET A 345 -3.61 -29.24 14.44
C MET A 345 -2.57 -29.10 15.56
N GLY A 346 -2.71 -28.11 16.45
CA GLY A 346 -1.82 -27.90 17.59
C GLY A 346 -2.11 -26.57 18.31
N PRO A 347 -1.57 -26.38 19.52
CA PRO A 347 -1.72 -25.12 20.24
C PRO A 347 -1.09 -23.96 19.46
N ILE A 348 -1.67 -22.77 19.56
CA ILE A 348 -1.17 -21.55 18.92
C ILE A 348 -0.91 -20.54 20.04
N PRO A 349 0.33 -20.01 20.20
CA PRO A 349 1.54 -20.28 19.43
C PRO A 349 2.24 -21.61 19.81
N SER A 350 2.92 -22.25 18.85
CA SER A 350 3.78 -23.45 19.07
C SER A 350 4.82 -23.63 17.96
N SER A 351 5.72 -24.60 18.12
CA SER A 351 6.70 -25.01 17.10
C SER A 351 6.06 -25.43 15.77
N THR A 352 4.81 -25.90 15.79
CA THR A 352 4.01 -26.21 14.58
C THR A 352 3.75 -24.96 13.74
N TYR A 353 3.73 -23.78 14.36
CA TYR A 353 3.52 -22.47 13.72
C TYR A 353 4.71 -21.49 13.92
N PRO A 354 5.88 -21.73 13.29
CA PRO A 354 7.10 -20.97 13.57
C PRO A 354 6.98 -19.45 13.32
N TYR A 355 6.19 -19.04 12.33
CA TYR A 355 5.94 -17.63 12.04
C TYR A 355 5.19 -16.97 13.20
N VAL A 356 4.09 -17.60 13.65
CA VAL A 356 3.26 -17.13 14.76
C VAL A 356 4.09 -17.11 16.05
N GLN A 357 4.85 -18.17 16.34
CA GLN A 357 5.70 -18.25 17.52
C GLN A 357 6.73 -17.11 17.59
N LYS A 358 7.29 -16.67 16.46
CA LYS A 358 8.28 -15.59 16.42
C LYS A 358 7.66 -14.20 16.40
N LEU A 359 6.59 -14.00 15.63
CA LEU A 359 6.08 -12.67 15.31
C LEU A 359 4.89 -12.24 16.16
N TRP A 360 4.06 -13.17 16.64
CA TRP A 360 2.93 -12.77 17.50
C TRP A 360 3.39 -12.21 18.85
N PRO A 361 4.38 -12.80 19.56
CA PRO A 361 4.89 -12.17 20.77
C PRO A 361 5.43 -10.76 20.51
N MET A 362 6.18 -10.58 19.41
CA MET A 362 6.67 -9.25 19.01
C MET A 362 5.51 -8.28 18.72
N SER A 363 4.51 -8.70 17.94
CA SER A 363 3.34 -7.87 17.62
C SER A 363 2.50 -7.55 18.86
N ALA A 364 2.33 -8.51 19.77
CA ALA A 364 1.64 -8.34 21.04
C ALA A 364 2.39 -7.36 21.93
N THR A 365 3.71 -7.47 22.04
CA THR A 365 4.54 -6.50 22.76
C THR A 365 4.37 -5.09 22.20
N PHE A 366 4.45 -4.91 20.87
CA PHE A 366 4.20 -3.59 20.26
C PHE A 366 2.79 -3.08 20.52
N GLN A 367 1.77 -3.94 20.43
CA GLN A 367 0.38 -3.56 20.74
C GLN A 367 0.21 -3.18 22.22
N CYS A 368 0.86 -3.88 23.14
CA CYS A 368 0.87 -3.54 24.55
C CYS A 368 1.57 -2.20 24.80
N LEU A 369 2.72 -1.94 24.17
CA LEU A 369 3.42 -0.64 24.26
C LEU A 369 2.53 0.52 23.79
N TRP A 370 1.71 0.29 22.76
CA TRP A 370 0.70 1.24 22.32
C TRP A 370 -0.39 1.44 23.38
N ALA A 371 -1.02 0.36 23.81
CA ALA A 371 -2.12 0.42 24.77
C ALA A 371 -1.70 1.04 26.11
N THR A 372 -0.47 0.81 26.58
CA THR A 372 0.03 1.39 27.83
C THR A 372 0.15 2.91 27.77
N SER A 373 0.27 3.52 26.60
CA SER A 373 0.43 4.99 26.48
C SER A 373 -0.79 5.80 26.97
N THR A 374 -1.96 5.17 27.05
CA THR A 374 -3.19 5.77 27.59
C THR A 374 -3.59 5.18 28.96
N VAL A 375 -2.81 4.25 29.53
CA VAL A 375 -3.06 3.70 30.87
C VAL A 375 -2.33 4.55 31.92
N GLU A 376 -2.90 4.66 33.13
CA GLU A 376 -2.27 5.39 34.23
C GLU A 376 -0.90 4.78 34.58
N GLY A 377 0.13 5.63 34.70
CA GLY A 377 1.51 5.21 34.93
C GLY A 377 2.27 4.73 33.69
N GLY A 378 1.65 4.72 32.50
CA GLY A 378 2.31 4.37 31.25
C GLY A 378 3.14 5.51 30.66
N ALA A 379 4.23 5.17 29.97
CA ALA A 379 5.05 6.14 29.25
C ALA A 379 4.40 6.52 27.91
N ALA A 380 4.22 7.82 27.66
CA ALA A 380 3.74 8.34 26.38
C ALA A 380 4.89 8.50 25.36
N TRP A 381 5.70 7.45 25.20
CA TRP A 381 6.90 7.41 24.35
C TRP A 381 6.67 7.89 22.90
N MET A 382 5.43 7.83 22.42
CA MET A 382 5.04 8.26 21.07
C MET A 382 4.83 9.77 20.93
N LEU A 383 4.45 10.48 21.99
CA LEU A 383 4.35 11.95 21.91
C LEU A 383 5.71 12.56 21.55
N GLU A 384 6.79 11.92 21.97
CA GLU A 384 8.16 12.30 21.61
C GLU A 384 8.47 12.07 20.12
N ALA A 385 7.79 11.14 19.45
CA ALA A 385 7.95 10.86 18.03
C ALA A 385 7.21 11.87 17.12
N LEU A 386 6.13 12.50 17.60
CA LEU A 386 5.38 13.52 16.86
C LEU A 386 6.00 14.91 17.02
N LYS A 387 7.04 15.18 16.22
CA LYS A 387 7.79 16.43 16.28
C LYS A 387 7.20 17.46 15.32
N PHE A 388 6.28 18.28 15.84
CA PHE A 388 5.57 19.31 15.05
C PHE A 388 6.50 20.21 14.21
N LYS A 389 7.68 20.55 14.74
CA LYS A 389 8.73 21.28 14.01
C LYS A 389 9.12 20.60 12.70
N TYR A 390 9.30 19.28 12.70
CA TYR A 390 9.64 18.52 11.50
C TYR A 390 8.45 18.29 10.58
N ILE A 391 7.22 18.24 11.12
CA ILE A 391 6.01 18.23 10.28
C ILE A 391 5.92 19.53 9.48
N VAL A 392 6.02 20.68 10.14
CA VAL A 392 6.01 22.00 9.48
C VAL A 392 7.18 22.12 8.51
N GLY A 393 8.38 21.70 8.91
CA GLY A 393 9.55 21.66 8.03
C GLY A 393 9.32 20.82 6.78
N GLY A 394 8.79 19.60 6.94
CA GLY A 394 8.43 18.71 5.83
C GLY A 394 7.37 19.31 4.91
N SER A 395 6.37 20.01 5.45
CA SER A 395 5.39 20.74 4.65
C SER A 395 6.01 21.90 3.87
N ILE A 396 6.85 22.72 4.49
CA ILE A 396 7.54 23.83 3.83
C ILE A 396 8.45 23.30 2.72
N THR A 397 9.27 22.29 3.00
CA THR A 397 10.14 21.65 2.00
C THR A 397 9.32 21.03 0.87
N GLY A 398 8.19 20.40 1.17
CA GLY A 398 7.27 19.86 0.17
C GLY A 398 6.69 20.94 -0.76
N ILE A 399 6.24 22.07 -0.20
CA ILE A 399 5.74 23.21 -0.98
C ILE A 399 6.86 23.80 -1.84
N ALA A 400 8.04 24.00 -1.26
CA ALA A 400 9.20 24.54 -1.96
C ALA A 400 9.64 23.62 -3.12
N LEU A 401 9.68 22.30 -2.90
CA LEU A 401 9.99 21.32 -3.93
C LEU A 401 8.95 21.33 -5.05
N TYR A 402 7.66 21.40 -4.70
CA TYR A 402 6.59 21.50 -5.69
C TYR A 402 6.70 22.79 -6.51
N ALA A 403 6.93 23.93 -5.86
CA ALA A 403 7.12 25.22 -6.53
C ALA A 403 8.35 25.23 -7.43
N LEU A 404 9.48 24.64 -6.99
CA LEU A 404 10.70 24.51 -7.77
C LEU A 404 10.45 23.71 -9.06
N LEU A 405 9.71 22.61 -8.98
CA LEU A 405 9.36 21.81 -10.15
C LEU A 405 8.45 22.58 -11.13
N LEU A 406 7.55 23.42 -10.61
CA LEU A 406 6.74 24.31 -11.46
C LEU A 406 7.60 25.37 -12.15
N LEU A 407 8.51 26.02 -11.42
CA LEU A 407 9.41 27.06 -11.96
C LEU A 407 10.36 26.51 -13.03
N THR A 408 10.91 25.32 -12.79
CA THR A 408 11.82 24.64 -13.72
C THR A 408 11.10 23.92 -14.86
N HIS A 409 9.77 23.95 -14.90
CA HIS A 409 8.95 23.20 -15.87
C HIS A 409 9.22 21.68 -15.87
N ALA A 410 9.73 21.17 -14.75
CA ALA A 410 9.98 19.75 -14.59
C ALA A 410 8.67 18.97 -14.39
N PRO A 411 8.62 17.67 -14.73
CA PRO A 411 7.42 16.86 -14.55
C PRO A 411 6.98 16.80 -13.08
N VAL A 412 5.80 17.33 -12.78
CA VAL A 412 5.21 17.33 -11.42
C VAL A 412 5.02 15.91 -10.87
N ALA A 413 4.98 14.89 -11.73
CA ALA A 413 5.02 13.48 -11.36
C ALA A 413 6.21 13.12 -10.45
N ILE A 414 7.35 13.81 -10.59
CA ILE A 414 8.54 13.61 -9.75
C ILE A 414 8.21 13.95 -8.28
N PHE A 415 7.46 15.02 -8.02
CA PHE A 415 7.06 15.40 -6.66
C PHE A 415 6.30 14.27 -5.97
N TYR A 416 5.24 13.77 -6.62
CA TYR A 416 4.43 12.70 -6.05
C TYR A 416 5.22 11.39 -5.90
N GLY A 417 6.15 11.13 -6.82
CA GLY A 417 7.11 10.04 -6.69
C GLY A 417 8.00 10.19 -5.46
N ILE A 418 8.56 11.37 -5.21
CA ILE A 418 9.43 11.65 -4.04
C ILE A 418 8.66 11.45 -2.73
N VAL A 419 7.44 11.99 -2.64
CA VAL A 419 6.59 11.81 -1.44
C VAL A 419 6.31 10.33 -1.19
N GLY A 420 5.97 9.55 -2.22
CA GLY A 420 5.81 8.10 -2.12
C GLY A 420 7.11 7.37 -1.78
N GLY A 421 8.25 7.81 -2.32
CA GLY A 421 9.57 7.26 -2.11
C GLY A 421 10.07 7.37 -0.66
N ILE A 422 9.75 8.46 0.03
CA ILE A 422 10.13 8.66 1.43
C ILE A 422 9.43 7.63 2.34
N ALA A 423 8.19 7.26 2.04
CA ALA A 423 7.40 6.35 2.86
C ALA A 423 7.84 4.88 2.77
N ILE A 424 8.64 4.51 1.77
CA ILE A 424 8.98 3.11 1.46
C ILE A 424 10.42 2.76 1.78
N PHE A 425 10.78 1.48 1.70
CA PHE A 425 12.17 1.05 1.78
C PHE A 425 12.94 1.41 0.50
N PRO A 426 14.20 1.85 0.62
CA PRO A 426 15.10 1.97 -0.53
C PRO A 426 15.25 0.65 -1.30
N HIS A 427 15.12 -0.47 -0.59
CA HIS A 427 15.21 -1.82 -1.13
C HIS A 427 14.26 -2.07 -2.31
N GLN A 428 13.06 -1.50 -2.32
CA GLN A 428 12.10 -1.71 -3.42
C GLN A 428 12.26 -0.67 -4.53
N ALA A 429 12.85 0.49 -4.23
CA ALA A 429 13.02 1.58 -5.19
C ALA A 429 14.06 1.25 -6.28
N ILE A 430 15.14 0.55 -5.91
CA ILE A 430 16.21 0.15 -6.84
C ILE A 430 15.70 -0.77 -7.96
N PRO A 431 15.13 -1.96 -7.68
CA PRO A 431 14.64 -2.85 -8.74
C PRO A 431 13.54 -2.20 -9.58
N MET A 432 12.69 -1.38 -8.96
CA MET A 432 11.65 -0.62 -9.68
C MET A 432 12.24 0.40 -10.64
N PHE A 433 13.28 1.14 -10.24
CA PHE A 433 13.96 2.09 -11.11
C PHE A 433 14.72 1.39 -12.24
N LEU A 434 15.37 0.25 -11.96
CA LEU A 434 15.97 -0.59 -13.00
C LEU A 434 14.93 -1.06 -14.02
N GLY A 435 13.75 -1.48 -13.56
CA GLY A 435 12.61 -1.78 -14.42
C GLY A 435 12.23 -0.59 -15.30
N ALA A 436 12.04 0.59 -14.72
CA ALA A 436 11.69 1.79 -15.48
C ALA A 436 12.75 2.19 -16.53
N LEU A 437 14.06 2.05 -16.19
CA LEU A 437 15.16 2.29 -17.13
C LEU A 437 15.15 1.30 -18.29
N LEU A 438 15.06 -0.01 -18.00
CA LEU A 438 15.00 -1.06 -19.01
C LEU A 438 13.76 -0.90 -19.90
N GLY A 439 12.61 -0.62 -19.30
CA GLY A 439 11.36 -0.38 -20.01
C GLY A 439 11.46 0.81 -20.97
N ARG A 440 11.95 1.95 -20.48
CA ARG A 440 12.00 3.19 -21.27
C ARG A 440 13.11 3.20 -22.32
N PHE A 441 14.31 2.72 -21.98
CA PHE A 441 15.50 2.91 -22.82
C PHE A 441 15.86 1.69 -23.65
N TYR A 442 15.48 0.48 -23.24
CA TYR A 442 15.79 -0.75 -23.99
C TYR A 442 14.54 -1.30 -24.69
N PHE A 443 13.52 -1.73 -23.94
CA PHE A 443 12.36 -2.43 -24.51
C PHE A 443 11.46 -1.53 -25.36
N ALA A 444 11.18 -0.30 -24.91
CA ALA A 444 10.39 0.64 -25.71
C ALA A 444 11.06 1.05 -27.02
N LYS A 445 12.42 1.04 -27.09
CA LYS A 445 13.16 1.27 -28.33
C LYS A 445 13.11 0.04 -29.25
N LYS A 446 13.25 -1.16 -28.70
CA LYS A 446 13.30 -2.42 -29.46
C LYS A 446 11.94 -2.89 -29.99
N LEU A 447 10.88 -2.76 -29.19
CA LEU A 447 9.54 -3.29 -29.48
C LEU A 447 8.55 -2.22 -29.97
N GLY A 448 8.95 -0.94 -29.92
CA GLY A 448 8.10 0.22 -30.18
C GLY A 448 7.35 0.68 -28.93
N LYS A 449 7.26 2.00 -28.75
CA LYS A 449 6.69 2.63 -27.54
C LYS A 449 5.24 2.23 -27.29
N GLU A 450 4.42 2.16 -28.33
CA GLU A 450 3.00 1.85 -28.20
C GLU A 450 2.77 0.37 -27.86
N ASN A 451 3.45 -0.54 -28.55
CA ASN A 451 3.37 -1.98 -28.27
C ASN A 451 3.86 -2.27 -26.86
N TRP A 452 4.99 -1.69 -26.44
CA TRP A 452 5.51 -1.86 -25.10
C TRP A 452 4.51 -1.41 -24.04
N ARG A 453 3.90 -0.21 -24.20
CA ARG A 453 2.88 0.29 -23.27
C ARG A 453 1.66 -0.64 -23.15
N ARG A 454 1.32 -1.39 -24.20
CA ARG A 454 0.24 -2.38 -24.18
C ARG A 454 0.67 -3.70 -23.51
N TYR A 455 1.94 -4.08 -23.65
CA TYR A 455 2.46 -5.33 -23.11
C TYR A 455 2.74 -5.27 -21.61
N THR A 456 3.24 -4.15 -21.09
CA THR A 456 3.71 -4.07 -19.70
C THR A 456 2.65 -4.39 -18.65
N PRO A 457 1.37 -3.96 -18.76
CA PRO A 457 0.37 -4.34 -17.76
C PRO A 457 0.08 -5.84 -17.76
N ILE A 458 0.05 -6.46 -18.94
CA ILE A 458 -0.18 -7.90 -19.10
C ILE A 458 1.02 -8.71 -18.59
N LEU A 459 2.24 -8.24 -18.82
CA LEU A 459 3.46 -8.86 -18.29
C LEU A 459 3.45 -8.90 -16.76
N LEU A 460 3.15 -7.77 -16.10
CA LEU A 460 3.06 -7.74 -14.65
C LEU A 460 1.92 -8.63 -14.12
N ALA A 461 0.75 -8.59 -14.77
CA ALA A 461 -0.40 -9.41 -14.37
C ALA A 461 -0.12 -10.92 -14.52
N GLY A 462 0.49 -11.32 -15.64
CA GLY A 462 0.89 -12.70 -15.89
C GLY A 462 1.92 -13.18 -14.87
N TYR A 463 2.99 -12.40 -14.66
CA TYR A 463 4.02 -12.71 -13.65
C TYR A 463 3.42 -12.88 -12.25
N ALA A 464 2.58 -11.94 -11.80
CA ALA A 464 1.91 -12.01 -10.51
C ALA A 464 0.98 -13.23 -10.40
N CYS A 465 0.26 -13.58 -11.47
CA CYS A 465 -0.57 -14.79 -11.53
C CYS A 465 0.28 -16.05 -11.37
N GLY A 466 1.37 -16.18 -12.13
CA GLY A 466 2.28 -17.33 -12.07
C GLY A 466 2.92 -17.51 -10.69
N MET A 467 3.41 -16.41 -10.11
CA MET A 467 3.95 -16.37 -8.74
C MET A 467 2.90 -16.77 -7.70
N GLY A 468 1.67 -16.25 -7.82
CA GLY A 468 0.57 -16.57 -6.93
C GLY A 468 0.16 -18.04 -7.00
N LEU A 469 0.02 -18.60 -8.21
CA LEU A 469 -0.36 -20.00 -8.42
C LEU A 469 0.67 -20.97 -7.83
N ILE A 470 1.96 -20.78 -8.14
CA ILE A 470 3.00 -21.66 -7.63
C ILE A 470 3.19 -21.50 -6.11
N GLY A 471 3.00 -20.28 -5.59
CA GLY A 471 3.01 -20.01 -4.15
C GLY A 471 1.85 -20.71 -3.42
N MET A 472 0.62 -20.62 -3.95
CA MET A 472 -0.54 -21.32 -3.40
C MET A 472 -0.36 -22.83 -3.42
N PHE A 473 0.15 -23.38 -4.52
CA PHE A 473 0.48 -24.80 -4.62
C PHE A 473 1.50 -25.22 -3.56
N SER A 474 2.59 -24.46 -3.40
CA SER A 474 3.63 -24.70 -2.39
C SER A 474 3.07 -24.73 -0.97
N ILE A 475 2.24 -23.74 -0.63
CA ILE A 475 1.63 -23.63 0.70
C ILE A 475 0.64 -24.78 0.93
N ALA A 476 -0.17 -25.14 -0.07
CA ALA A 476 -1.10 -26.27 0.03
C ALA A 476 -0.36 -27.59 0.29
N VAL A 477 0.72 -27.86 -0.46
CA VAL A 477 1.58 -29.03 -0.23
C VAL A 477 2.19 -28.99 1.17
N ALA A 478 2.69 -27.83 1.60
CA ALA A 478 3.28 -27.68 2.93
C ALA A 478 2.28 -27.90 4.07
N LEU A 479 1.04 -27.43 3.93
CA LEU A 479 -0.01 -27.66 4.91
C LEU A 479 -0.41 -29.14 4.96
N ILE A 480 -0.61 -29.78 3.80
CA ILE A 480 -0.91 -31.22 3.72
C ILE A 480 0.23 -32.03 4.36
N ALA A 481 1.48 -31.73 4.01
CA ALA A 481 2.64 -32.40 4.58
C ALA A 481 2.68 -32.24 6.11
N LYS A 482 2.44 -31.05 6.65
CA LYS A 482 2.39 -30.83 8.11
C LYS A 482 1.22 -31.54 8.80
N THR A 483 0.09 -31.74 8.12
CA THR A 483 -1.04 -32.51 8.68
C THR A 483 -0.77 -34.01 8.72
N VAL A 484 -0.03 -34.54 7.73
CA VAL A 484 0.29 -35.98 7.63
C VAL A 484 1.50 -36.32 8.48
N PHE A 485 2.55 -35.51 8.38
CA PHE A 485 3.76 -35.59 9.17
C PHE A 485 3.62 -34.66 10.38
N GLN A 486 2.81 -35.05 11.36
CA GLN A 486 3.01 -34.56 12.72
C GLN A 486 4.33 -35.15 13.21
N LEU A 487 5.46 -34.54 12.84
CA LEU A 487 6.74 -34.87 13.46
C LEU A 487 6.61 -34.54 14.94
N VAL A 488 6.45 -35.60 15.73
CA VAL A 488 6.55 -35.60 17.18
C VAL A 488 7.96 -35.14 17.52
N PHE A 489 8.12 -33.85 17.83
CA PHE A 489 9.32 -33.33 18.49
C PHE A 489 8.91 -32.42 19.64
#